data_AF-A0A446CXJ6-F1
#
_entry.id   AF-A0A446CXJ6-F1
#
_cell.length_a   1.000
_cell.length_b   1.000
_cell.length_c   1.000
_cell.angle_alpha   90.00
_cell.angle_beta   90.00
_cell.angle_gamma   90.00
#
_symmetry.space_group_name_H-M   'P 1'
#
loop_
_entity.id
_entity.type
_entity.pdbx_description
1 polymer ?
#
loop_
_entity_poly.entity_id
_entity_poly.type
_entity_poly.pdbx_seq_one_letter_code
_entity_poly.pdbx_strand_id
1 'polypeptide(L)' 'MADVEWTQRDEYYWQGPPGWTICRVFVEGMWQYELWFSRGSGGTIYGMRASLGAAQDLYEQKLR' A
#
# COMPACT_ATOMS: atom_id res chain seq x y z
N MET A 1 -5.81 2.40 -18.78
CA MET A 1 -4.98 2.34 -17.56
C MET A 1 -5.08 0.92 -17.07
N ALA A 2 -3.97 0.19 -16.96
CA ALA A 2 -4.02 -1.18 -16.49
C ALA A 2 -4.57 -1.14 -15.06
N ASP A 3 -5.72 -1.76 -14.83
CA ASP A 3 -6.30 -1.92 -13.51
C ASP A 3 -5.27 -2.70 -12.69
N VAL A 4 -4.55 -2.00 -11.82
CA VAL A 4 -3.53 -2.65 -10.99
C VAL A 4 -4.30 -3.45 -9.94
N GLU A 5 -4.30 -4.77 -10.12
CA GLU A 5 -5.05 -5.67 -9.27
C GLU A 5 -4.43 -5.75 -7.87
N TRP A 6 -4.97 -4.97 -6.94
CA TRP A 6 -4.71 -5.11 -5.52
C TRP A 6 -5.59 -6.23 -4.96
N THR A 7 -4.96 -7.34 -4.57
CA THR A 7 -5.65 -8.46 -3.92
C THR A 7 -5.62 -8.30 -2.41
N GLN A 8 -6.78 -8.16 -1.78
CA GLN A 8 -6.88 -8.21 -0.32
C GLN A 8 -6.56 -9.63 0.16
N ARG A 9 -5.54 -9.80 1.02
CA ARG A 9 -5.26 -11.13 1.65
C ARG A 9 -5.86 -11.24 3.04
N ASP A 10 -5.98 -10.12 3.76
CA ASP A 10 -6.61 -10.05 5.07
C ASP A 10 -7.23 -8.66 5.32
N GLU A 11 -7.80 -8.43 6.51
CA GLU A 11 -8.50 -7.19 6.84
C GLU A 11 -7.57 -5.95 6.91
N TYR A 12 -6.27 -6.17 7.05
CA TYR A 12 -5.24 -5.13 7.19
C TYR A 12 -4.22 -5.13 6.06
N TYR A 13 -4.33 -6.00 5.06
CA TYR A 13 -3.28 -6.17 4.07
C TYR A 13 -3.81 -6.44 2.66
N TRP A 14 -3.25 -5.69 1.72
CA TRP A 14 -3.45 -5.82 0.29
C TRP A 14 -2.11 -6.09 -0.38
N GLN A 15 -2.09 -7.12 -1.21
CA GLN A 15 -0.96 -7.44 -2.06
C GLN A 15 -1.18 -6.84 -3.44
N GLY A 16 -0.24 -6.01 -3.89
CA GLY A 16 -0.25 -5.45 -5.23
C GLY A 16 0.77 -6.14 -6.15
N PRO A 17 1.25 -5.42 -7.17
CA PRO A 17 2.34 -5.87 -8.03
C PRO A 17 3.60 -6.28 -7.27
N PRO A 18 4.54 -7.03 -7.89
CA PRO A 18 5.66 -7.66 -7.20
C PRO A 18 6.45 -6.70 -6.28
N GLY A 19 6.50 -7.04 -5.00
CA GLY A 19 7.17 -6.26 -3.95
C GLY A 19 6.30 -5.18 -3.31
N TRP A 20 5.15 -4.83 -3.89
CA TRP A 20 4.27 -3.77 -3.37
C TRP A 20 3.14 -4.32 -2.50
N THR A 21 2.95 -3.68 -1.36
CA THR A 21 1.90 -4.03 -0.41
C THR A 21 1.29 -2.77 0.18
N ILE A 22 0.00 -2.82 0.51
CA ILE A 22 -0.66 -1.79 1.32
C ILE A 22 -1.06 -2.42 2.63
N CYS A 23 -0.68 -1.78 3.74
CA CYS A 23 -1.05 -2.20 5.08
C CYS A 23 -1.98 -1.15 5.70
N ARG A 24 -3.07 -1.58 6.32
CA ARG A 24 -3.93 -0.72 7.13
C ARG A 24 -3.47 -0.77 8.58
N VAL A 25 -3.05 0.37 9.10
CA VAL A 25 -2.48 0.51 10.45
C VAL A 25 -3.31 1.51 11.25
N PHE A 26 -3.33 1.34 12.57
CA PHE A 26 -3.94 2.31 13.48
C PHE A 26 -2.83 3.09 14.19
N VAL A 27 -2.72 4.38 13.87
CA VAL A 27 -1.65 5.25 14.36
C VAL A 27 -2.27 6.54 14.87
N GLU A 28 -1.91 6.94 16.09
CA GLU A 28 -2.36 8.19 16.72
C GLU A 28 -3.90 8.37 16.75
N GLY A 29 -4.64 7.28 16.96
CA GLY A 29 -6.11 7.32 17.05
C GLY A 29 -6.83 7.30 15.69
N MET A 30 -6.11 7.14 14.59
CA MET A 30 -6.68 7.12 13.24
C MET A 30 -6.23 5.91 12.43
N TRP A 31 -7.15 5.37 11.61
CA TRP A 31 -6.81 4.36 10.61
C TRP A 31 -6.12 5.01 9.42
N GLN A 32 -5.01 4.42 9.01
CA GLN A 32 -4.23 4.86 7.85
C GLN A 32 -3.85 3.66 6.99
N TYR A 33 -3.54 3.93 5.73
CA TYR A 33 -3.09 2.96 4.74
C TYR A 33 -1.68 3.32 4.32
N GLU A 34 -0.73 2.46 4.67
CA GLU A 34 0.68 2.61 4.34
C GLU A 34 1.01 1.86 3.06
N LEU A 35 1.67 2.52 2.13
CA LEU A 35 2.23 1.89 0.95
C LEU A 35 3.66 1.45 1.24
N TRP A 36 3.93 0.17 1.01
CA TRP A 36 5.22 -0.46 1.25
C TRP A 36 5.78 -1.05 -0.05
N PHE A 37 7.10 -1.00 -0.19
CA PHE A 37 7.84 -1.80 -1.15
C PHE A 37 8.85 -2.67 -0.41
N SER A 38 8.82 -3.97 -0.68
CA SER A 38 9.68 -4.97 -0.07
C SER A 38 10.52 -5.66 -1.13
N ARG A 39 11.83 -5.74 -0.89
CA ARG A 39 12.76 -6.49 -1.73
C ARG A 39 13.73 -7.26 -0.84
N GLY A 40 13.61 -8.59 -0.82
CA GLY A 40 14.38 -9.43 0.09
C GLY A 40 13.92 -9.26 1.54
N SER A 41 14.86 -9.04 2.46
CA SER A 41 14.58 -8.94 3.91
C SER A 41 14.18 -7.55 4.39
N GLY A 42 14.15 -6.55 3.51
CA GLY A 42 13.87 -5.15 3.86
C GLY A 42 12.58 -4.63 3.22
N GLY A 43 11.81 -3.84 3.99
CA GLY A 43 10.66 -3.08 3.53
C GLY A 43 10.89 -1.58 3.69
N THR A 44 10.49 -0.80 2.68
CA THR A 44 10.52 0.66 2.70
C THR A 44 9.09 1.18 2.64
N ILE A 45 8.73 2.07 3.58
CA ILE A 45 7.47 2.83 3.52
C ILE A 45 7.63 3.95 2.50
N TYR A 46 6.75 3.98 1.51
CA TYR A 46 6.70 5.03 0.49
C TYR A 46 5.75 6.17 0.87
N GLY A 47 4.80 5.93 1.77
CA GLY A 47 3.94 6.95 2.35
C GLY A 47 2.69 6.39 3.01
N MET A 48 1.94 7.30 3.66
CA MET A 48 0.72 7.01 4.42
C MET A 48 -0.45 7.80 3.85
N ARG A 49 -1.64 7.21 3.78
CA ARG A 49 -2.86 7.83 3.25
C ARG A 49 -4.07 7.48 4.09
N ALA A 50 -5.07 8.37 4.12
CA ALA A 50 -6.28 8.18 4.92
C ALA A 50 -7.24 7.10 4.37
N SER A 51 -7.06 6.68 3.11
CA SER A 51 -7.96 5.75 2.42
C SER A 51 -7.18 4.80 1.51
N LEU A 52 -7.73 3.59 1.28
CA LEU A 52 -7.14 2.59 0.38
C LEU A 52 -6.89 3.15 -1.02
N GLY A 53 -7.90 3.76 -1.65
CA GLY A 53 -7.77 4.33 -3.00
C GLY A 53 -6.64 5.36 -3.11
N ALA A 54 -6.49 6.23 -2.11
CA ALA A 54 -5.41 7.21 -2.08
C ALA A 54 -4.01 6.56 -1.95
N ALA A 55 -3.90 5.39 -1.31
CA ALA A 55 -2.65 4.62 -1.28
C ALA A 55 -2.37 3.92 -2.63
N GLN A 56 -3.41 3.50 -3.35
CA GLN A 56 -3.31 2.98 -4.72
C GLN A 56 -2.88 4.09 -5.70
N ASP A 57 -3.47 5.28 -5.62
CA ASP A 57 -3.04 6.47 -6.36
C ASP A 57 -1.58 6.83 -6.06
N LEU A 58 -1.16 6.73 -4.80
CA LEU A 58 0.24 6.96 -4.40
C LEU A 58 1.18 5.96 -5.10
N TYR A 59 0.77 4.70 -5.26
CA TYR A 59 1.54 3.73 -6.03
C TYR A 59 1.64 4.12 -7.51
N GLU A 60 0.54 4.53 -8.15
CA GLU A 60 0.56 4.99 -9.54
C GLU A 60 1.46 6.22 -9.75
N GLN A 61 1.53 7.12 -8.77
CA GLN A 61 2.45 8.26 -8.79
C GLN A 61 3.92 7.84 -8.72
N LYS A 62 4.24 6.71 -8.08
CA LYS A 62 5.61 6.17 -7.98
C LYS A 62 6.05 5.37 -9.20
N LEU A 63 5.11 4.96 -10.04
CA LEU A 63 5.38 4.30 -11.32
C LEU A 63 5.70 5.27 -12.46
N ARG A 64 5.38 6.56 -12.29
CA ARG A 64 5.70 7.63 -13.25
C ARG A 64 7.09 8.19 -12.99
#